data_AF-A0A7Y3NA06-F1
#
_entry.id   AF-A0A7Y3NA06-F1
#
_cell.length_a   1.000
_cell.length_b   1.000
_cell.length_c   1.000
_cell.angle_alpha   90.00
_cell.angle_beta   90.00
_cell.angle_gamma   90.00
#
_symmetry.space_group_name_H-M   'P 1'
#
loop_
_entity.id
_entity.type
_entity.pdbx_description
1 polymer ?
#
loop_
_entity_poly.entity_id
_entity_poly.type
_entity_poly.pdbx_seq_one_letter_code
_entity_poly.pdbx_strand_id
1 'polypeptide(L)' 'MVCRFDPSRGSESAIKFLEGFSEFLQADGYSAYKTVTEATAIRLVGCWAHARRKFVDADKAAPSEICKDALGR' A
#
# COMPACT_ATOMS: atom_id res chain seq x y z
N MET A 1 11.57 -0.96 -14.57
CA MET A 1 11.30 -0.72 -13.13
C MET A 1 12.20 0.41 -12.68
N VAL A 2 11.62 1.58 -12.37
CA VAL A 2 12.38 2.73 -11.84
C VAL A 2 12.31 2.68 -10.32
N CYS A 3 13.45 2.73 -9.65
CA CYS A 3 13.54 2.79 -8.19
C CYS A 3 14.17 4.14 -7.81
N ARG A 4 13.49 4.91 -6.97
CA ARG A 4 14.04 6.14 -6.36
C ARG A 4 14.19 5.92 -4.88
N PHE A 5 15.43 6.00 -4.40
CA PHE A 5 15.73 5.97 -2.98
C PHE A 5 15.70 7.39 -2.41
N ASP A 6 15.06 7.54 -1.26
CA ASP A 6 15.10 8.75 -0.44
C ASP A 6 15.32 8.31 1.02
N PRO A 7 16.29 8.90 1.74
CA PRO A 7 16.52 8.57 3.15
C PRO A 7 15.35 8.96 4.06
N SER A 8 14.49 9.88 3.64
CA SER A 8 13.27 10.27 4.34
C SER A 8 12.16 9.24 4.13
N ARG A 9 11.41 8.95 5.20
CA ARG A 9 10.14 8.22 5.12
C ARG A 9 8.93 9.15 5.02
N GLY A 10 9.16 10.45 4.84
CA GLY A 10 8.09 11.45 4.74
C GLY A 10 7.27 11.34 3.44
N SER A 11 6.06 11.88 3.47
CA SER A 11 5.19 11.98 2.29
C SER A 11 5.74 12.92 1.22
N GLU A 12 6.56 13.91 1.58
CA GLU A 12 7.17 14.88 0.65
C GLU A 12 7.93 14.21 -0.49
N SER A 13 8.70 13.17 -0.20
CA SER A 13 9.48 12.43 -1.19
C SER A 13 8.57 11.68 -2.18
N ALA A 14 7.45 11.14 -1.69
CA ALA A 14 6.46 10.49 -2.52
C ALA A 14 5.71 11.49 -3.42
N ILE A 15 5.36 12.67 -2.89
CA ILE A 15 4.72 13.76 -3.65
C ILE A 15 5.64 14.21 -4.81
N LYS A 16 6.92 14.47 -4.52
CA LYS A 16 7.90 14.88 -5.54
C LYS A 16 8.16 13.80 -6.59
N PHE A 17 8.06 12.52 -6.22
CA PHE A 17 8.25 11.42 -7.16
C PHE A 17 7.04 11.25 -8.09
N LEU A 18 5.84 11.50 -7.59
CA LEU A 18 4.58 11.32 -8.30
C LEU A 18 4.08 12.62 -8.95
N GLU A 19 4.92 13.65 -9.01
CA GLU A 19 4.60 14.91 -9.66
C GLU A 19 4.23 14.69 -11.13
N GLY A 20 3.08 15.22 -11.55
CA GLY A 20 2.53 15.02 -12.89
C GLY A 20 1.78 13.70 -13.11
N PHE A 21 1.82 12.75 -12.17
CA PHE A 21 0.99 11.55 -12.21
C PHE A 21 -0.42 11.83 -11.66
N SER A 22 -1.46 11.32 -12.31
CA SER A 22 -2.86 11.65 -11.97
C SER A 22 -3.86 10.50 -12.09
N GLU A 23 -3.39 9.27 -12.34
CA GLU A 23 -4.27 8.11 -12.50
C GLU A 23 -4.29 7.24 -11.22
N PHE A 24 -4.06 5.93 -11.35
CA PHE A 24 -4.16 4.97 -10.27
C PHE A 24 -2.78 4.63 -9.69
N LEU A 25 -2.62 4.86 -8.40
CA LEU A 25 -1.43 4.45 -7.65
C LEU A 25 -1.73 3.18 -6.86
N GLN A 26 -1.12 2.06 -7.25
CA GLN A 26 -1.21 0.83 -6.45
C GLN A 26 -0.14 0.84 -5.35
N ALA A 27 -0.57 0.75 -4.08
CA ALA A 27 0.34 0.78 -2.93
C ALA A 27 0.09 -0.37 -1.93
N ASP A 28 1.07 -0.60 -1.07
CA ASP A 28 1.09 -1.63 -0.02
C ASP A 28 0.31 -1.27 1.26
N GLY A 29 -0.27 -0.06 1.31
CA GLY A 29 -0.99 0.46 2.47
C GLY A 29 -0.13 1.32 3.40
N TYR A 30 1.04 1.78 2.96
CA TYR A 30 1.82 2.77 3.72
C TYR A 30 1.10 4.12 3.81
N SER A 31 1.02 4.69 5.02
CA SER A 31 0.20 5.88 5.32
C SER A 31 0.61 7.14 4.56
N ALA A 32 1.89 7.27 4.18
CA ALA A 32 2.38 8.42 3.42
C ALA A 32 1.66 8.61 2.08
N TYR A 33 1.21 7.52 1.44
CA TYR A 33 0.47 7.59 0.18
C TYR A 33 -0.93 8.16 0.33
N LYS A 34 -1.51 8.13 1.54
CA LYS A 34 -2.79 8.80 1.81
C LYS A 34 -2.63 10.32 1.74
N THR A 35 -1.54 10.85 2.29
CA THR A 35 -1.19 12.27 2.18
C THR A 35 -0.92 12.68 0.72
N VAL A 36 -0.35 11.78 -0.08
CA VAL A 36 -0.20 12.02 -1.54
C VAL A 36 -1.55 12.22 -2.21
N THR A 37 -2.56 11.39 -1.89
CA THR A 37 -3.90 11.55 -2.48
C THR A 37 -4.67 12.77 -1.98
N GLU A 38 -4.33 13.29 -0.80
CA GLU A 38 -4.90 14.55 -0.29
C GLU A 38 -4.28 15.76 -1.02
N ALA A 39 -3.02 15.64 -1.47
CA ALA A 39 -2.28 16.70 -2.15
C ALA A 39 -2.37 16.66 -3.69
N THR A 40 -2.93 15.61 -4.29
CA THR A 40 -2.89 15.38 -5.75
C THR A 40 -4.20 14.79 -6.28
N ALA A 41 -4.37 14.74 -7.60
CA ALA A 41 -5.52 14.10 -8.25
C ALA A 41 -5.43 12.57 -8.33
N ILE A 42 -4.44 11.96 -7.68
CA ILE A 42 -4.16 10.51 -7.76
C ILE A 42 -5.23 9.70 -7.02
N ARG A 43 -5.66 8.60 -7.63
CA ARG A 43 -6.52 7.61 -6.99
C ARG A 43 -5.69 6.46 -6.43
N LEU A 44 -5.66 6.32 -5.11
CA LEU A 44 -4.98 5.22 -4.44
C LEU A 44 -5.78 3.92 -4.56
N VAL A 45 -5.11 2.83 -4.95
CA VAL A 45 -5.65 1.46 -4.94
C VAL A 45 -4.76 0.55 -4.11
N GLY A 46 -5.37 -0.37 -3.36
CA GLY A 46 -4.65 -1.29 -2.49
C GLY A 46 -4.05 -2.47 -3.27
N CYS A 47 -2.87 -2.93 -2.85
CA CYS A 47 -2.28 -4.15 -3.37
C CYS A 47 -2.87 -5.40 -2.70
N TRP A 48 -3.59 -6.23 -3.46
CA TRP A 48 -4.17 -7.48 -2.97
C TRP A 48 -3.14 -8.46 -2.41
N ALA A 49 -1.93 -8.52 -2.98
CA ALA A 49 -0.86 -9.37 -2.47
C ALA A 49 -0.43 -8.94 -1.05
N HIS A 50 -0.32 -7.63 -0.80
CA HIS A 50 -0.01 -7.08 0.51
C HIS A 50 -1.14 -7.31 1.52
N ALA A 51 -2.40 -7.15 1.10
CA ALA A 51 -3.56 -7.45 1.93
C ALA A 51 -3.59 -8.93 2.34
N ARG A 52 -3.45 -9.85 1.37
CA ARG A 52 -3.43 -11.30 1.62
C ARG A 52 -2.31 -11.72 2.55
N ARG A 53 -1.11 -11.13 2.43
CA ARG A 53 0.03 -11.44 3.31
C ARG A 53 -0.30 -11.23 4.78
N LYS A 54 -1.04 -10.16 5.11
CA LYS A 54 -1.47 -9.91 6.50
C LYS A 54 -2.38 -11.01 7.05
N PHE A 55 -3.27 -11.57 6.24
CA PHE A 55 -4.10 -12.70 6.64
C PHE A 55 -3.28 -13.99 6.82
N VAL A 56 -2.29 -14.23 5.94
CA VAL A 56 -1.35 -15.35 6.11
C VAL A 56 -0.56 -15.22 7.42
N ASP A 57 -0.05 -14.03 7.72
CA ASP A 57 0.74 -13.80 8.93
C ASP A 57 -0.12 -13.89 10.20
N ALA A 58 -1.36 -13.40 10.14
CA ALA A 58 -2.33 -13.54 11.22
C ALA A 58 -2.71 -15.01 11.47
N ASP A 59 -2.99 -15.78 10.42
CA ASP A 59 -3.33 -17.21 10.53
C ASP A 59 -2.19 -18.03 11.16
N LYS A 60 -0.94 -17.72 10.80
CA LYS A 60 0.25 -18.33 11.40
C LYS A 60 0.40 -18.01 12.88
N ALA A 61 0.06 -16.78 13.28
CA ALA A 61 0.19 -16.32 14.67
C ALA A 61 -0.96 -16.83 15.55
N ALA A 62 -2.18 -16.81 15.02
CA ALA A 62 -3.40 -17.24 15.69
C ALA A 62 -4.41 -17.73 14.63
N PRO A 63 -4.51 -19.05 14.41
CA PRO A 63 -5.45 -19.61 13.45
C PRO A 63 -6.89 -19.19 13.77
N SER A 64 -7.62 -18.73 12.75
CA SER A 64 -9.01 -18.30 12.91
C SER A 64 -9.82 -18.55 11.63
N GLU A 65 -11.12 -18.83 11.78
CA GLU A 65 -12.01 -19.02 10.63
C GLU A 65 -12.07 -17.79 9.73
N ILE A 66 -11.94 -16.58 10.31
CA ILE A 66 -11.86 -15.32 9.55
C ILE A 66 -10.63 -15.31 8.64
N CYS A 67 -9.47 -15.78 9.12
CA CYS A 67 -8.27 -15.83 8.28
C CYS A 67 -8.38 -16.91 7.20
N LYS A 68 -9.00 -18.05 7.49
CA LYS A 68 -9.23 -19.12 6.50
C LYS A 68 -10.13 -18.66 5.36
N ASP A 69 -11.25 -18.02 5.69
CA ASP A 69 -12.19 -17.43 4.74
C ASP A 69 -11.49 -16.37 3.86
N ALA A 70 -10.76 -15.43 4.48
CA ALA A 70 -9.98 -14.42 3.76
C ALA A 70 -8.86 -15.01 2.86
N LEU A 71 -8.40 -16.23 3.13
CA LEU A 71 -7.41 -16.94 2.34
C LEU A 71 -8.02 -17.90 1.31
N GLY A 72 -9.35 -18.11 1.34
CA GLY A 72 -10.08 -19.07 0.52
C GLY A 72 -9.72 -20.53 0.84
N ARG A 73 -9.59 -20.87 2.12
CA ARG A 73 -9.18 -22.18 2.63
C ARG A 73 -10.18 -22.79 3.60
#